data_AF-B4K007-F1
#
_entry.id   AF-B4K007-F1
#
_cell.length_a   1.000
_cell.length_b   1.000
_cell.length_c   1.000
_cell.angle_alpha   90.00
_cell.angle_beta   90.00
_cell.angle_gamma   90.00
#
_symmetry.space_group_name_H-M   'P 1'
#
loop_
_entity.id
_entity.type
_entity.pdbx_description
1 polymer ?
#
loop_
_entity_poly.entity_id
_entity_poly.type
_entity_poly.pdbx_seq_one_letter_code
_entity_poly.pdbx_strand_id
1 'polypeptide(L)'
;MMVHVLHKHLHSTGITSSEMYEHKPAVICFDPMVCEYGVNKCLATFLFGGVEGKPQTLPGLTYLSQHNSALFNDNRKYENYLPIMMMACRSTWYAHLKDKMLERELVGMNGSNAGIYVFWLVAPKTTRNLYYSLTIYDRYYLNSRSVIRLVRDYASYQNPSDFIPMEQNYLLLRDSEVNELMLGPNPKDKQFRPGIPMEIIIYENPTETPVQRIGKKKLQEALEQLPDDYIRKYAPLSGDW
;
A
#
# COMPACT_ATOMS: atom_id res chain seq x y z
N MET A 1 -2.12 -18.49 2.79
CA MET A 1 -2.21 -17.03 2.57
C MET A 1 -2.88 -16.69 1.24
N MET A 2 -2.46 -17.25 0.10
CA MET A 2 -3.09 -16.98 -1.20
C MET A 2 -4.60 -17.29 -1.25
N VAL A 3 -5.06 -18.41 -0.68
CA VAL A 3 -6.51 -18.71 -0.58
C VAL A 3 -7.28 -17.62 0.17
N HIS A 4 -6.73 -17.10 1.28
CA HIS A 4 -7.33 -15.99 2.02
C HIS A 4 -7.39 -14.72 1.16
N VAL A 5 -6.28 -14.38 0.49
CA VAL A 5 -6.21 -13.25 -0.43
C VAL A 5 -7.26 -13.34 -1.53
N LEU A 6 -7.35 -14.49 -2.20
CA LEU A 6 -8.29 -14.69 -3.29
C LEU A 6 -9.75 -14.67 -2.80
N HIS A 7 -10.05 -15.20 -1.62
CA HIS A 7 -11.42 -15.22 -1.09
C HIS A 7 -11.86 -13.91 -0.42
N LYS A 8 -10.94 -13.22 0.25
CA LYS A 8 -11.26 -12.06 1.10
C LYS A 8 -10.92 -10.72 0.48
N HIS A 9 -10.01 -10.68 -0.50
CA HIS A 9 -9.47 -9.42 -1.03
C HIS A 9 -9.63 -9.28 -2.55
N LEU A 10 -9.63 -10.37 -3.33
CA LEU A 10 -9.79 -10.31 -4.80
C LEU A 10 -11.14 -9.72 -5.25
N HIS A 11 -12.20 -9.94 -4.47
CA HIS A 11 -13.56 -9.46 -4.75
C HIS A 11 -14.07 -8.49 -3.67
N SER A 12 -13.21 -8.03 -2.76
CA SER A 12 -13.62 -7.10 -1.72
C SER A 12 -13.75 -5.69 -2.28
N THR A 13 -14.91 -5.07 -2.06
CA THR A 13 -15.15 -3.69 -2.48
C THR A 13 -14.18 -2.77 -1.73
N GLY A 14 -13.34 -2.03 -2.45
CA GLY A 14 -12.38 -1.07 -1.86
C GLY A 14 -10.96 -1.60 -1.65
N ILE A 15 -10.62 -2.81 -2.13
CA ILE A 15 -9.24 -3.31 -2.17
C ILE A 15 -8.84 -3.50 -3.63
N THR A 16 -7.77 -2.83 -4.06
CA THR A 16 -7.25 -3.02 -5.42
C THR A 16 -6.52 -4.36 -5.48
N SER A 17 -7.00 -5.29 -6.30
CA SER A 17 -6.30 -6.56 -6.54
C SER A 17 -5.77 -6.63 -7.96
N SER A 18 -4.46 -6.80 -8.13
CA SER A 18 -3.83 -6.84 -9.45
C SER A 18 -2.64 -7.79 -9.49
N GLU A 19 -2.41 -8.38 -10.67
CA GLU A 19 -1.11 -8.98 -10.98
C GLU A 19 -0.06 -7.87 -11.06
N MET A 20 1.15 -8.15 -10.58
CA MET A 20 2.26 -7.19 -10.57
C MET A 20 3.55 -7.91 -10.95
N TYR A 21 4.38 -7.23 -11.74
CA TYR A 21 5.64 -7.77 -12.22
C TYR A 21 6.81 -6.90 -11.78
N GLU A 22 7.98 -7.51 -11.75
CA GLU A 22 9.23 -6.86 -11.34
C GLU A 22 9.50 -5.60 -12.16
N HIS A 23 9.84 -4.52 -11.46
CA HIS A 23 10.05 -3.18 -12.00
C HIS A 23 8.85 -2.56 -12.74
N LYS A 24 7.66 -3.19 -12.71
CA LYS A 24 6.44 -2.62 -13.28
C LYS A 24 5.67 -1.85 -12.21
N PRO A 25 5.37 -0.57 -12.43
CA PRO A 25 4.65 0.25 -11.47
C PRO A 25 3.17 -0.12 -11.39
N ALA A 26 2.66 -0.20 -10.16
CA ALA A 26 1.24 -0.26 -9.85
C ALA A 26 0.79 1.07 -9.23
N VAL A 27 -0.37 1.56 -9.64
CA VAL A 27 -0.93 2.82 -9.15
C VAL A 27 -2.17 2.51 -8.33
N ILE A 28 -2.23 3.05 -7.11
CA ILE A 28 -3.42 2.96 -6.28
C ILE A 28 -3.76 4.34 -5.70
N CYS A 29 -5.01 4.52 -5.27
CA CYS A 29 -5.46 5.72 -4.59
C CYS A 29 -5.72 5.41 -3.12
N PHE A 30 -5.24 6.27 -2.21
CA PHE A 30 -5.46 6.14 -0.78
C PHE A 30 -6.42 7.20 -0.26
N ASP A 31 -7.54 6.77 0.33
CA ASP A 31 -8.41 7.66 1.08
C ASP A 31 -8.05 7.63 2.58
N PRO A 32 -7.51 8.71 3.16
CA PRO A 32 -7.20 8.75 4.59
C PRO A 32 -8.42 8.60 5.50
N MET A 33 -9.63 8.92 5.02
CA MET A 33 -10.85 8.87 5.83
C MET A 33 -11.25 7.45 6.22
N VAL A 34 -10.76 6.44 5.49
CA VAL A 34 -11.07 5.02 5.78
C VAL A 34 -10.17 4.40 6.85
N CYS A 35 -9.14 5.12 7.30
CA CYS A 35 -8.16 4.65 8.28
C CYS A 35 -8.51 5.11 9.70
N GLU A 36 -9.14 4.21 10.45
CA GLU A 36 -9.34 4.35 11.90
C GLU A 36 -8.01 4.20 12.66
N TYR A 37 -7.93 4.87 13.81
CA TYR A 37 -6.74 4.81 14.68
C TYR A 37 -6.48 3.38 15.18
N GLY A 38 -5.24 2.91 15.02
CA GLY A 38 -4.80 1.61 15.50
C GLY A 38 -5.33 0.41 14.71
N VAL A 39 -6.11 0.64 13.65
CA VAL A 39 -6.69 -0.43 12.81
C VAL A 39 -5.91 -0.55 11.52
N ASN A 40 -5.24 -1.69 11.34
CA ASN A 40 -4.56 -2.01 10.09
C ASN A 40 -5.59 -2.23 8.97
N LYS A 41 -5.44 -1.50 7.87
CA LYS A 41 -6.24 -1.65 6.65
C LYS A 41 -5.36 -2.17 5.52
N CYS A 42 -5.85 -3.15 4.76
CA CYS A 42 -5.24 -3.57 3.52
C CYS A 42 -5.78 -2.68 2.39
N LEU A 43 -4.90 -1.90 1.76
CA LEU A 43 -5.27 -0.99 0.67
C LEU A 43 -5.31 -1.68 -0.69
N ALA A 44 -4.37 -2.60 -0.90
CA ALA A 44 -4.23 -3.33 -2.15
C ALA A 44 -3.57 -4.68 -1.92
N THR A 45 -3.92 -5.65 -2.77
CA THR A 45 -3.23 -6.93 -2.85
C THR A 45 -2.65 -7.15 -4.23
N PHE A 46 -1.36 -7.42 -4.27
CA PHE A 46 -0.61 -7.69 -5.49
C PHE A 46 -0.27 -9.16 -5.59
N LEU A 47 -0.53 -9.75 -6.75
CA LEU A 47 -0.07 -11.08 -7.10
C LEU A 47 1.25 -10.92 -7.86
N PHE A 48 2.37 -11.01 -7.15
CA PHE A 48 3.71 -10.80 -7.72
C PHE A 48 4.14 -12.03 -8.52
N GLY A 49 4.40 -11.81 -9.82
CA GLY A 49 4.69 -12.85 -10.80
C GLY A 49 6.15 -12.92 -11.28
N GLY A 50 7.08 -12.21 -10.63
CA GLY A 50 8.45 -12.07 -11.13
C GLY A 50 8.50 -11.17 -12.38
N VAL A 51 9.33 -11.50 -13.36
CA VAL A 51 9.50 -10.71 -14.59
C VAL A 51 8.39 -11.03 -15.60
N GLU A 52 7.73 -9.97 -16.09
CA GLU A 52 6.64 -10.07 -17.08
C GLU A 52 7.08 -10.87 -18.33
N GLY A 53 6.23 -11.82 -18.75
CA GLY A 53 6.50 -12.67 -19.91
C GLY A 53 7.59 -13.74 -19.70
N LYS A 54 8.12 -13.89 -18.48
CA LYS A 54 9.15 -14.90 -18.15
C LYS A 54 8.67 -15.84 -17.03
N PRO A 55 7.87 -16.88 -17.33
CA PRO A 55 7.32 -17.79 -16.33
C PRO A 55 8.36 -18.44 -15.41
N GLN A 56 9.58 -18.70 -15.90
CA GLN A 56 10.68 -19.24 -15.11
C GLN A 56 11.12 -18.35 -13.94
N THR A 57 10.69 -17.08 -13.92
CA THR A 57 10.98 -16.13 -12.83
C THR A 57 9.89 -16.07 -11.77
N LEU A 58 8.82 -16.87 -11.91
CA LEU A 58 7.74 -16.93 -10.92
C LEU A 58 8.28 -17.29 -9.52
N PRO A 59 7.85 -16.59 -8.45
CA PRO A 59 8.36 -16.80 -7.09
C PRO A 59 8.38 -18.25 -6.58
N GLY A 60 7.37 -19.04 -6.93
CA GLY A 60 7.32 -20.46 -6.58
C GLY A 60 8.37 -21.30 -7.32
N LEU A 61 8.71 -20.94 -8.56
CA LEU A 61 9.66 -21.69 -9.40
C LEU A 61 11.12 -21.29 -9.12
N THR A 62 11.35 -20.06 -8.65
CA THR A 62 12.68 -19.56 -8.27
C THR A 62 13.01 -19.81 -6.79
N TYR A 63 12.17 -20.58 -6.10
CA TYR A 63 12.25 -20.85 -4.66
C TYR A 63 12.25 -19.59 -3.79
N LEU A 64 11.74 -18.45 -4.30
CA LEU A 64 11.57 -17.23 -3.50
C LEU A 64 10.52 -17.47 -2.40
N SER A 65 9.45 -18.18 -2.72
CA SER A 65 8.39 -18.55 -1.79
C SER A 65 7.92 -19.99 -2.00
N GLN A 66 7.22 -20.53 -1.01
CA GLN A 66 6.52 -21.80 -1.19
C GLN A 66 5.40 -21.66 -2.23
N HIS A 67 5.12 -22.75 -2.93
CA HIS A 67 3.98 -22.84 -3.84
C HIS A 67 2.67 -22.69 -3.06
N ASN A 68 1.69 -22.03 -3.67
CA ASN A 68 0.35 -21.94 -3.12
C ASN A 68 -0.40 -23.25 -3.40
N SER A 69 -0.50 -24.10 -2.37
CA SER A 69 -1.31 -25.32 -2.44
C SER A 69 -2.80 -25.03 -2.25
N ALA A 70 -3.64 -26.00 -2.64
CA ALA A 70 -5.10 -25.97 -2.46
C ALA A 70 -5.82 -24.81 -3.17
N LEU A 71 -5.28 -24.33 -4.29
CA LEU A 71 -6.00 -23.43 -5.20
C LEU A 71 -6.99 -24.24 -6.05
N PHE A 72 -8.28 -23.93 -5.93
CA PHE A 72 -9.35 -24.56 -6.70
C PHE A 72 -9.61 -23.80 -8.01
N ASN A 73 -10.08 -24.53 -9.03
CA ASN A 73 -10.58 -24.01 -10.31
C ASN A 73 -9.57 -23.07 -11.01
N ASP A 74 -10.05 -21.92 -11.49
CA ASP A 74 -9.32 -20.95 -12.31
C ASP A 74 -8.17 -20.25 -11.58
N ASN A 75 -8.10 -20.40 -10.25
CA ASN A 75 -7.05 -19.78 -9.43
C ASN A 75 -5.70 -20.50 -9.51
N ARG A 76 -5.62 -21.69 -10.12
CA ARG A 76 -4.37 -22.43 -10.28
C ARG A 76 -3.27 -21.65 -11.00
N LYS A 77 -3.62 -20.65 -11.83
CA LYS A 77 -2.63 -19.76 -12.45
C LYS A 77 -1.75 -19.00 -11.43
N TYR A 78 -2.21 -18.87 -10.18
CA TYR A 78 -1.49 -18.21 -9.10
C TYR A 78 -0.71 -19.16 -8.18
N GLU A 79 -0.59 -20.44 -8.54
CA GLU A 79 0.15 -21.44 -7.75
C GLU A 79 1.59 -21.01 -7.45
N ASN A 80 2.24 -20.34 -8.41
CA ASN A 80 3.63 -19.90 -8.30
C ASN A 80 3.79 -18.40 -8.06
N TYR A 81 2.70 -17.66 -7.81
CA TYR A 81 2.73 -16.23 -7.51
C TYR A 81 2.93 -15.97 -6.02
N LEU A 82 3.56 -14.84 -5.68
CA LEU A 82 3.70 -14.39 -4.29
C LEU A 82 2.62 -13.34 -3.98
N PRO A 83 1.70 -13.57 -3.02
CA PRO A 83 0.77 -12.54 -2.61
C PRO A 83 1.46 -11.51 -1.73
N ILE A 84 1.33 -10.23 -2.08
CA ILE A 84 1.90 -9.10 -1.36
C ILE A 84 0.77 -8.12 -1.05
N MET A 85 0.65 -7.65 0.18
CA MET A 85 -0.39 -6.71 0.58
C MET A 85 0.24 -5.35 0.94
N MET A 86 -0.36 -4.27 0.44
CA MET A 86 -0.07 -2.94 0.93
C MET A 86 -0.98 -2.62 2.11
N MET A 87 -0.35 -2.39 3.25
CA MET A 87 -1.00 -2.08 4.49
C MET A 87 -0.90 -0.59 4.79
N ALA A 88 -1.92 -0.05 5.44
CA ALA A 88 -1.91 1.27 6.04
C ALA A 88 -2.53 1.24 7.43
N CYS A 89 -2.06 2.11 8.32
CA CYS A 89 -2.62 2.28 9.64
C CYS A 89 -2.44 3.73 10.10
N ARG A 90 -3.49 4.32 10.68
CA ARG A 90 -3.37 5.59 11.37
C ARG A 90 -2.90 5.32 12.80
N SER A 91 -1.80 5.94 13.20
CA SER A 91 -1.19 5.79 14.53
C SER A 91 -0.77 7.16 15.07
N THR A 92 0.05 7.19 16.12
CA THR A 92 0.67 8.42 16.62
C THR A 92 2.20 8.35 16.55
N TRP A 93 2.86 9.50 16.56
CA TRP A 93 4.31 9.59 16.70
C TRP A 93 4.85 8.85 17.92
N TYR A 94 4.05 8.69 18.97
CA TYR A 94 4.40 7.93 20.17
C TYR A 94 4.64 6.44 19.91
N ALA A 95 4.18 5.90 18.77
CA ALA A 95 4.49 4.53 18.34
C ALA A 95 6.00 4.26 18.19
N HIS A 96 6.85 5.29 18.11
CA HIS A 96 8.31 5.14 18.13
C HIS A 96 8.88 4.79 19.50
N LEU A 97 8.11 4.95 20.56
CA LEU A 97 8.56 4.66 21.93
C LEU A 97 8.66 3.15 22.14
N LYS A 98 9.80 2.72 22.71
CA LYS A 98 9.98 1.33 23.16
C LYS A 98 9.19 1.05 24.44
N ASP A 99 9.02 2.06 25.29
CA ASP A 99 8.21 1.96 26.50
C ASP A 99 6.72 2.04 26.16
N LYS A 100 6.04 0.90 26.27
CA LYS A 100 4.61 0.76 25.94
C LYS A 100 3.67 1.32 27.01
N MET A 101 4.16 1.54 28.23
CA MET A 101 3.39 2.24 29.25
C MET A 101 3.39 3.74 28.95
N LEU A 102 4.57 4.30 28.68
CA LEU A 102 4.71 5.71 28.32
C LEU A 102 3.98 6.06 27.01
N GLU A 103 4.05 5.17 26.01
CA GLU A 103 3.30 5.33 24.76
C GLU A 103 1.79 5.51 25.04
N ARG A 104 1.20 4.62 25.84
CA ARG A 104 -0.24 4.68 26.15
C ARG A 104 -0.61 5.93 26.92
N GLU A 105 0.23 6.35 27.87
CA GLU A 105 0.03 7.57 28.64
C GLU A 105 0.00 8.81 27.71
N LEU A 106 1.00 8.94 26.83
CA LEU A 106 1.10 10.08 25.91
C LEU A 106 0.00 10.09 24.85
N VAL A 107 -0.41 8.92 24.35
CA VAL A 107 -1.59 8.79 23.48
C VAL A 107 -2.85 9.26 24.20
N GLY A 108 -3.03 8.90 25.48
CA GLY A 108 -4.15 9.36 26.30
C GLY A 108 -4.14 10.87 26.55
N MET A 109 -2.97 11.49 26.68
CA MET A 109 -2.83 12.92 26.93
C MET A 109 -2.97 13.79 25.67
N ASN A 110 -2.39 13.37 24.53
CA ASN A 110 -2.24 14.24 23.35
C ASN A 110 -2.28 13.47 22.01
N GLY A 111 -2.95 12.32 21.96
CA GLY A 111 -2.99 11.48 20.75
C GLY A 111 -3.57 12.18 19.52
N SER A 112 -4.53 13.10 19.71
CA SER A 112 -5.19 13.84 18.62
C SER A 112 -4.25 14.73 17.81
N ASN A 113 -3.18 15.25 18.43
CA ASN A 113 -2.22 16.16 17.78
C ASN A 113 -0.96 15.45 17.27
N ALA A 114 -0.83 14.14 17.54
CA ALA A 114 0.35 13.35 17.21
C ALA A 114 0.11 12.38 16.04
N GLY A 115 -0.97 12.57 15.26
CA GLY A 115 -1.41 11.66 14.21
C GLY A 115 -0.41 11.46 13.07
N ILE A 116 -0.23 10.19 12.71
CA ILE A 116 0.56 9.74 11.56
C ILE A 116 -0.17 8.65 10.80
N TYR A 117 0.14 8.54 9.51
CA TYR A 117 -0.23 7.42 8.65
C TYR A 117 1.03 6.64 8.31
N VAL A 118 0.96 5.33 8.51
CA VAL A 118 2.07 4.41 8.31
C VAL A 118 1.70 3.47 7.16
N PHE A 119 2.56 3.34 6.16
CA PHE A 119 2.35 2.50 4.98
C PHE A 119 3.49 1.50 4.85
N TRP A 120 3.16 0.24 4.57
CA TRP A 120 4.17 -0.81 4.36
C TRP A 120 3.65 -1.95 3.49
N LEU A 121 4.56 -2.71 2.89
CA LEU A 121 4.23 -3.95 2.17
C LEU A 121 4.52 -5.17 3.05
N VAL A 122 3.66 -6.17 2.97
CA VAL A 122 3.81 -7.47 3.65
C VAL A 122 3.65 -8.63 2.67
N ALA A 123 4.40 -9.70 2.87
CA ALA A 123 4.29 -10.94 2.10
C ALA A 123 4.52 -12.15 3.02
N PRO A 124 4.09 -13.38 2.64
CA PRO A 124 4.59 -14.58 3.32
C PRO A 124 6.12 -14.60 3.33
N LYS A 125 6.71 -15.22 4.35
CA LYS A 125 8.16 -15.37 4.46
C LYS A 125 8.78 -15.87 3.16
N THR A 126 9.73 -15.08 2.64
CA THR A 126 10.51 -15.40 1.45
C THR A 126 11.88 -15.94 1.84
N THR A 127 12.53 -16.66 0.92
CA THR A 127 13.91 -17.15 1.09
C THR A 127 14.96 -16.08 0.83
N ARG A 128 14.58 -15.04 0.08
CA ARG A 128 15.42 -13.89 -0.31
C ARG A 128 14.64 -12.59 -0.08
N ASN A 129 15.37 -11.50 0.07
CA ASN A 129 14.79 -10.18 0.28
C ASN A 129 14.01 -9.71 -0.96
N LEU A 130 12.89 -9.06 -0.72
CA LEU A 130 12.11 -8.37 -1.74
C LEU A 130 11.98 -6.91 -1.33
N TYR A 131 12.24 -6.01 -2.26
CA TYR A 131 12.23 -4.57 -2.01
C TYR A 131 11.06 -3.93 -2.75
N TYR A 132 10.68 -2.75 -2.28
CA TYR A 132 9.72 -1.92 -2.97
C TYR A 132 10.13 -0.45 -2.93
N SER A 133 9.79 0.25 -4.00
CA SER A 133 9.66 1.70 -4.00
C SER A 133 8.20 2.08 -3.79
N LEU A 134 7.92 2.97 -2.85
CA LEU A 134 6.60 3.58 -2.66
C LEU A 134 6.73 5.09 -2.83
N THR A 135 6.02 5.66 -3.79
CA THR A 135 5.96 7.10 -4.04
C THR A 135 4.53 7.59 -3.88
N ILE A 136 4.33 8.55 -2.99
CA ILE A 136 3.04 9.22 -2.75
C ILE A 136 3.13 10.60 -3.37
N TYR A 137 2.16 10.95 -4.22
CA TYR A 137 2.12 12.23 -4.94
C TYR A 137 1.03 13.13 -4.39
N ASP A 138 1.23 14.44 -4.47
CA ASP A 138 0.11 15.38 -4.32
C ASP A 138 -0.85 15.26 -5.51
N ARG A 139 -2.05 15.86 -5.36
CA ARG A 139 -3.10 15.84 -6.39
C ARG A 139 -2.64 16.32 -7.78
N TYR A 140 -1.66 17.22 -7.87
CA TYR A 140 -1.21 17.80 -9.14
C TYR A 140 0.11 17.21 -9.64
N TYR A 141 0.66 16.22 -8.93
CA TYR A 141 1.97 15.62 -9.19
C TYR A 141 3.11 16.64 -9.17
N LEU A 142 3.02 17.67 -8.32
CA LEU A 142 4.06 18.68 -8.14
C LEU A 142 5.05 18.26 -7.06
N ASN A 143 4.53 17.74 -5.94
CA ASN A 143 5.31 17.24 -4.83
C ASN A 143 5.12 15.73 -4.68
N SER A 144 6.15 15.07 -4.14
CA SER A 144 6.09 13.65 -3.82
C SER A 144 6.93 13.28 -2.61
N ARG A 145 6.54 12.20 -1.94
CA ARG A 145 7.27 11.53 -0.87
C ARG A 145 7.57 10.12 -1.34
N SER A 146 8.85 9.73 -1.37
CA SER A 146 9.25 8.43 -1.89
C SER A 146 10.21 7.72 -0.93
N VAL A 147 10.04 6.40 -0.79
CA VAL A 147 10.96 5.54 -0.04
C VAL A 147 11.27 4.26 -0.80
N ILE A 148 12.45 3.70 -0.55
CA ILE A 148 12.81 2.32 -0.90
C ILE A 148 12.91 1.53 0.39
N ARG A 149 12.20 0.40 0.50
CA ARG A 149 12.11 -0.40 1.72
C ARG A 149 12.06 -1.90 1.41
N LEU A 150 12.31 -2.71 2.45
CA LEU A 150 12.12 -4.15 2.40
C LEU A 150 10.65 -4.50 2.62
N VAL A 151 10.12 -5.47 1.87
CA VAL A 151 8.82 -6.08 2.15
C VAL A 151 8.90 -6.86 3.46
N ARG A 152 7.97 -6.61 4.37
CA ARG A 152 7.94 -7.25 5.70
C ARG A 152 7.38 -8.67 5.61
N ASP A 153 7.83 -9.54 6.52
CA ASP A 153 7.20 -10.86 6.70
C ASP A 153 5.84 -10.69 7.38
N TYR A 154 4.80 -11.27 6.76
CA TYR A 154 3.43 -11.29 7.28
C TYR A 154 3.32 -11.96 8.65
N ALA A 155 4.19 -12.94 8.94
CA ALA A 155 4.21 -13.61 10.24
C ALA A 155 4.79 -12.73 11.37
N SER A 156 5.43 -11.60 11.04
CA SER A 156 5.95 -10.64 12.03
C SER A 156 4.84 -9.71 12.55
N TYR A 157 5.15 -8.90 13.57
CA TYR A 157 4.22 -7.90 14.08
C TYR A 157 3.80 -6.92 12.98
N GLN A 158 2.50 -6.66 12.90
CA GLN A 158 1.90 -5.73 11.92
C GLN A 158 1.31 -4.49 12.57
N ASN A 159 1.23 -4.41 13.90
CA ASN A 159 0.82 -3.18 14.57
C ASN A 159 1.99 -2.18 14.53
N PRO A 160 1.80 -0.95 14.02
CA PRO A 160 2.85 0.07 13.99
C PRO A 160 3.54 0.28 15.34
N SER A 161 2.80 0.25 16.44
CA SER A 161 3.38 0.39 17.79
C SER A 161 4.42 -0.70 18.06
N ASP A 162 4.25 -1.91 17.56
CA ASP A 162 5.17 -3.02 17.85
C ASP A 162 6.44 -2.96 17.00
N PHE A 163 6.35 -2.50 15.74
CA PHE A 163 7.48 -2.59 14.80
C PHE A 163 8.22 -1.27 14.53
N ILE A 164 7.55 -0.12 14.63
CA ILE A 164 8.18 1.19 14.36
C ILE A 164 9.44 1.42 15.21
N PRO A 165 9.50 1.06 16.50
CA PRO A 165 10.70 1.27 17.32
C PRO A 165 11.94 0.48 16.88
N MET A 166 11.76 -0.55 16.06
CA MET A 166 12.82 -1.53 15.73
C MET A 166 13.15 -1.61 14.24
N GLU A 167 12.23 -1.18 13.38
CA GLU A 167 12.36 -1.33 11.94
C GLU A 167 12.20 0.00 11.21
N GLN A 168 12.58 0.04 9.94
CA GLN A 168 12.39 1.21 9.07
C GLN A 168 11.60 0.87 7.81
N ASN A 169 11.05 -0.35 7.69
CA ASN A 169 10.42 -0.90 6.49
C ASN A 169 9.00 -0.36 6.21
N TYR A 170 8.83 0.96 6.34
CA TYR A 170 7.59 1.70 6.14
C TYR A 170 7.85 3.10 5.58
N LEU A 171 6.81 3.71 5.04
CA LEU A 171 6.69 5.15 4.80
C LEU A 171 5.77 5.74 5.87
N LEU A 172 6.12 6.91 6.39
CA LEU A 172 5.31 7.66 7.36
C LEU A 172 4.92 9.01 6.77
N LEU A 173 3.64 9.39 6.91
CA LEU A 173 3.13 10.74 6.67
C LEU A 173 2.49 11.29 7.94
N ARG A 174 2.69 12.57 8.22
CA ARG A 174 1.96 13.31 9.27
C ARG A 174 0.54 13.63 8.82
N ASP A 175 -0.36 13.83 9.77
CA ASP A 175 -1.70 14.37 9.46
C ASP A 175 -1.63 15.66 8.62
N SER A 176 -0.67 16.56 8.91
CA SER A 176 -0.46 17.77 8.11
C SER A 176 -0.05 17.49 6.66
N GLU A 177 0.81 16.49 6.44
CA GLU A 177 1.28 16.11 5.11
C GLU A 177 0.18 15.42 4.31
N VAL A 178 -0.64 14.58 4.96
CA VAL A 178 -1.83 13.99 4.35
C VAL A 178 -2.81 15.07 3.93
N ASN A 179 -3.05 16.08 4.77
CA ASN A 179 -3.90 17.21 4.42
C ASN A 179 -3.35 18.00 3.22
N GLU A 180 -2.05 18.27 3.18
CA GLU A 180 -1.39 18.93 2.04
C GLU A 180 -1.49 18.12 0.74
N LEU A 181 -1.32 16.79 0.82
CA LEU A 181 -1.42 15.91 -0.35
C LEU A 181 -2.86 15.80 -0.88
N MET A 182 -3.86 15.89 0.01
CA MET A 182 -5.29 15.91 -0.34
C MET A 182 -5.75 17.27 -0.88
N LEU A 183 -5.25 18.37 -0.31
CA LEU A 183 -5.61 19.74 -0.66
C LEU A 183 -4.69 20.24 -1.77
N GLY A 184 -5.17 20.17 -3.01
CA GLY A 184 -4.52 20.90 -4.09
C GLY A 184 -4.61 22.43 -3.89
N PRO A 185 -3.65 23.24 -4.37
CA PRO A 185 -3.63 24.72 -4.32
C PRO A 185 -4.89 25.50 -4.73
N ASN A 186 -5.97 24.86 -5.22
CA ASN A 186 -7.17 25.58 -5.65
C ASN A 186 -8.47 24.91 -5.17
N PRO A 187 -9.20 25.52 -4.20
CA PRO A 187 -10.47 25.01 -3.69
C PRO A 187 -11.65 25.15 -4.67
N LYS A 188 -11.43 25.72 -5.87
CA LYS A 188 -12.46 25.91 -6.91
C LYS A 188 -12.58 24.75 -7.91
N ASP A 189 -11.69 23.76 -7.85
CA ASP A 189 -11.75 22.61 -8.74
C ASP A 189 -12.85 21.64 -8.30
N LYS A 190 -13.98 21.68 -9.02
CA LYS A 190 -15.18 20.86 -8.78
C LYS A 190 -14.99 19.38 -9.13
N GLN A 191 -13.84 18.97 -9.67
CA GLN A 191 -13.48 17.57 -9.82
C GLN A 191 -12.84 17.05 -8.52
N PHE A 192 -13.70 16.75 -7.56
CA PHE A 192 -13.31 16.00 -6.37
C PHE A 192 -12.91 14.58 -6.80
N ARG A 193 -11.63 14.33 -7.06
CA ARG A 193 -11.09 12.97 -7.08
C ARG A 193 -10.80 12.57 -5.62
N PRO A 194 -11.46 11.54 -5.06
CA PRO A 194 -11.23 11.13 -3.69
C PRO A 194 -9.88 10.40 -3.58
N GLY A 195 -8.99 10.92 -2.73
CA GLY A 195 -7.78 10.23 -2.26
C GLY A 195 -6.44 10.74 -2.82
N ILE A 196 -5.36 10.19 -2.24
CA ILE A 196 -3.96 10.49 -2.51
C ILE A 196 -3.39 9.42 -3.46
N PRO A 197 -2.87 9.79 -4.64
CA PRO A 197 -2.27 8.84 -5.57
C PRO A 197 -0.94 8.30 -5.06
N MET A 198 -0.75 6.99 -5.23
CA MET A 198 0.44 6.25 -4.82
C MET A 198 0.91 5.34 -5.95
N GLU A 199 2.23 5.31 -6.17
CA GLU A 199 2.90 4.41 -7.09
C GLU A 199 3.79 3.45 -6.31
N ILE A 200 3.69 2.17 -6.65
CA ILE A 200 4.42 1.08 -5.99
C ILE A 200 5.16 0.31 -7.07
N ILE A 201 6.43 -0.02 -6.80
CA ILE A 201 7.26 -0.84 -7.70
C ILE A 201 7.97 -1.87 -6.84
N ILE A 202 7.91 -3.15 -7.23
CA ILE A 202 8.48 -4.28 -6.47
C ILE A 202 9.62 -4.91 -7.27
N TYR A 203 10.69 -5.31 -6.57
CA TYR A 203 11.88 -5.90 -7.19
C TYR A 203 12.72 -6.72 -6.19
N GLU A 204 13.41 -7.75 -6.67
CA GLU A 204 14.32 -8.58 -5.86
C GLU A 204 15.69 -7.90 -5.70
N ASN A 205 16.16 -7.19 -6.72
CA ASN A 205 17.47 -6.53 -6.71
C ASN A 205 17.34 -5.01 -6.85
N PRO A 206 17.70 -4.23 -5.81
CA PRO A 206 17.87 -2.78 -5.93
C PRO A 206 19.15 -2.51 -6.72
N THR A 207 19.13 -2.70 -8.04
CA THR A 207 20.20 -2.22 -8.93
C THR A 207 19.72 -0.96 -9.65
N GLU A 208 20.65 -0.08 -10.01
CA GLU A 208 20.49 1.28 -10.56
C GLU A 208 19.74 1.37 -11.91
N THR A 209 18.78 0.48 -12.20
CA THR A 209 17.86 0.75 -13.28
C THR A 209 17.08 2.01 -12.91
N PRO A 210 17.07 3.06 -13.74
CA PRO A 210 16.26 4.23 -13.45
C PRO A 210 14.83 3.72 -13.35
N VAL A 211 14.30 3.76 -12.12
CA VAL A 211 12.91 3.46 -11.82
C VAL A 211 12.10 4.25 -12.84
N GLN A 212 11.53 3.57 -13.85
CA GLN A 212 10.73 4.21 -14.88
C GLN A 212 9.43 4.63 -14.21
N ARG A 213 9.46 5.79 -13.55
CA ARG A 213 8.30 6.41 -12.94
C ARG A 213 7.27 6.62 -14.04
N ILE A 214 6.03 6.29 -13.74
CA ILE A 214 4.93 6.56 -14.66
C ILE A 214 4.88 8.09 -14.83
N GLY A 215 5.09 8.56 -16.05
CA GLY A 215 4.96 9.98 -16.37
C GLY A 215 3.53 10.45 -16.07
N LYS A 216 3.38 11.71 -15.62
CA LYS A 216 2.12 12.32 -15.17
C LYS A 216 0.89 11.95 -16.02
N LYS A 217 1.02 11.97 -17.35
CA LYS A 217 -0.07 11.63 -18.27
C LYS A 217 -0.52 10.16 -18.14
N LYS A 218 0.41 9.21 -18.15
CA LYS A 218 0.11 7.78 -17.98
C LYS A 218 -0.45 7.49 -16.58
N LEU A 219 -0.03 8.26 -15.58
CA LEU A 219 -0.49 8.12 -14.21
C LEU A 219 -1.93 8.61 -14.07
N GLN A 220 -2.27 9.72 -14.72
CA GLN A 220 -3.65 10.19 -14.83
C GLN A 220 -4.54 9.19 -15.57
N GLU A 221 -4.07 8.62 -16.69
CA GLU A 221 -4.76 7.56 -17.43
C GLU A 221 -4.99 6.32 -16.55
N ALA A 222 -3.98 5.90 -15.76
CA ALA A 222 -4.11 4.77 -14.85
C ALA A 222 -5.12 5.03 -13.72
N LEU A 223 -5.15 6.24 -13.16
CA LEU A 223 -6.15 6.63 -12.16
C LEU A 223 -7.57 6.69 -12.74
N GLU A 224 -7.72 7.10 -14.00
CA GLU A 224 -9.02 7.13 -14.68
C GLU A 224 -9.58 5.73 -14.97
N GLN A 225 -8.70 4.73 -15.02
CA GLN A 225 -9.06 3.33 -15.20
C GLN A 225 -9.31 2.58 -13.88
N LEU A 226 -9.05 3.21 -12.72
CA LEU A 226 -9.39 2.59 -11.43
C LEU A 226 -10.91 2.45 -11.30
N PRO A 227 -11.42 1.31 -10.77
CA PRO A 227 -12.86 1.06 -10.70
C PRO A 227 -13.63 2.19 -10.02
N ASP A 228 -14.70 2.64 -10.69
CA ASP A 228 -15.63 3.69 -10.23
C ASP A 228 -16.19 3.45 -8.81
N ASP A 229 -16.17 2.21 -8.31
CA ASP A 229 -16.65 1.86 -6.97
C ASP A 229 -15.81 2.47 -5.84
N TYR A 230 -14.54 2.83 -6.10
CA TYR A 230 -13.73 3.61 -5.16
C TYR A 230 -14.14 5.10 -5.16
N ILE A 231 -14.63 5.60 -6.30
CA ILE A 231 -14.99 7.00 -6.54
C ILE A 231 -16.44 7.29 -6.12
N ARG A 232 -17.38 6.37 -6.36
CA ARG A 232 -18.81 6.55 -6.15
C ARG A 232 -19.29 6.35 -4.72
N LYS A 233 -18.58 5.56 -3.90
CA LYS A 233 -19.00 5.29 -2.51
C LYS A 233 -18.73 6.44 -1.54
N TYR A 234 -17.87 7.40 -1.92
CA TYR A 234 -17.37 8.44 -1.01
C TYR A 234 -17.38 9.85 -1.60
N ALA A 235 -17.98 10.05 -2.78
CA ALA A 235 -18.46 11.37 -3.15
C ALA A 235 -19.59 11.74 -2.16
N PRO A 236 -19.53 12.90 -1.47
CA PRO A 236 -20.66 13.32 -0.67
C PRO A 236 -21.88 13.36 -1.57
N LEU A 237 -22.96 12.69 -1.15
CA LEU A 237 -24.28 12.90 -1.72
C LEU A 237 -24.58 14.39 -1.60
N SER A 238 -24.39 15.13 -2.69
CA SER A 238 -25.01 16.43 -2.86
C SER A 238 -26.51 16.16 -2.98
N GLY A 239 -27.29 16.51 -1.95
CA GLY A 239 -28.74 16.44 -2.01
C GLY A 239 -29.42 16.56 -0.65
N ASP A 240 -29.83 17.79 -0.36
CA ASP A 240 -31.13 18.20 0.23
C ASP A 240 -31.63 17.46 1.47
N TRP A 241 -31.56 18.11 2.65
CA TRP A 241 -32.67 18.66 3.45
C TRP A 241 -32.12 19.56 4.57
#